data_AF-A0A519W5S7-F1
#
_entry.id   AF-A0A519W5S7-F1
#
_cell.length_a   1.000
_cell.length_b   1.000
_cell.length_c   1.000
_cell.angle_alpha   90.00
_cell.angle_beta   90.00
_cell.angle_gamma   90.00
#
_symmetry.space_group_name_H-M   'P 1'
#
loop_
_entity.id
_entity.type
_entity.pdbx_description
1 polymer ?
#
loop_
_entity_poly.entity_id
_entity_poly.type
_entity_poly.pdbx_seq_one_letter_code
_entity_poly.pdbx_strand_id
1 'polypeptide(L)' 'MKTSQTKSDFKQKALHWANQFEVCCFLDSNQYIDTYSAYDFIIAAGVQKELQHSSKNAFEALKVFYEKDKQWMFG' A
#
# COMPACT_ATOMS: atom_id res chain seq x y z
N MET A 1 -12.78 -24.60 19.71
CA MET A 1 -12.43 -24.82 18.28
C MET A 1 -11.59 -23.64 17.81
N LYS A 2 -10.31 -23.85 17.46
CA LYS A 2 -9.51 -22.82 16.80
C LYS A 2 -9.80 -22.92 15.31
N THR A 3 -10.55 -21.99 14.75
CA THR A 3 -10.75 -21.89 13.30
C THR A 3 -9.39 -21.63 12.64
N SER A 4 -8.96 -22.55 11.78
CA SER A 4 -7.79 -22.37 10.92
C SER A 4 -7.97 -21.10 10.10
N GLN A 5 -7.17 -20.07 10.38
CA GLN A 5 -7.33 -18.76 9.78
C GLN A 5 -6.82 -18.81 8.33
N THR A 6 -7.68 -18.47 7.37
CA THR A 6 -7.28 -18.46 5.96
C THR A 6 -6.62 -17.13 5.60
N LYS A 7 -5.79 -17.12 4.54
CA LYS A 7 -5.15 -15.90 4.02
C LYS A 7 -6.19 -14.81 3.66
N SER A 8 -7.37 -15.23 3.21
CA SER A 8 -8.52 -14.35 2.94
C SER A 8 -9.05 -13.69 4.22
N ASP A 9 -9.20 -14.45 5.30
CA ASP A 9 -9.68 -13.92 6.58
C ASP A 9 -8.72 -12.88 7.16
N PHE A 10 -7.41 -13.07 6.95
CA PHE A 10 -6.41 -12.07 7.35
C PHE A 10 -6.54 -10.79 6.52
N LYS A 11 -6.62 -10.89 5.19
CA LYS A 11 -6.77 -9.74 4.30
C LYS A 11 -7.97 -8.88 4.66
N GLN A 12 -9.13 -9.51 4.92
CA GLN A 12 -10.33 -8.79 5.34
C GLN A 12 -10.15 -8.04 6.66
N LYS A 13 -9.54 -8.69 7.67
CA LYS A 13 -9.26 -8.04 8.96
C LYS A 13 -8.25 -6.90 8.83
N ALA A 14 -7.20 -7.08 8.03
CA ALA A 14 -6.19 -6.06 7.76
C ALA A 14 -6.80 -4.85 7.04
N LEU A 15 -7.63 -5.08 6.01
CA LEU A 15 -8.35 -4.01 5.31
C LEU A 15 -9.29 -3.26 6.27
N HIS A 16 -10.03 -3.98 7.11
CA HIS A 16 -10.89 -3.36 8.11
C HIS A 16 -10.12 -2.47 9.10
N TRP A 17 -8.94 -2.94 9.54
CA TRP A 17 -8.03 -2.16 10.37
C TRP A 17 -7.49 -0.92 9.64
N ALA A 18 -7.06 -1.05 8.38
CA ALA A 18 -6.54 0.08 7.60
C ALA A 18 -7.61 1.14 7.27
N ASN A 19 -8.87 0.73 7.09
CA ASN A 19 -9.99 1.63 6.84
C ASN A 19 -10.33 2.55 8.05
N GLN A 20 -9.68 2.35 9.20
CA GLN A 20 -9.79 3.27 10.34
C GLN A 20 -8.91 4.52 10.19
N PHE A 21 -8.00 4.54 9.22
CA PHE A 21 -7.09 5.66 8.96
C PHE A 21 -7.64 6.52 7.82
N GLU A 22 -7.42 7.84 7.88
CA GLU A 22 -7.88 8.79 6.87
C GLU A 22 -7.33 8.46 5.47
N VAL A 23 -6.08 8.04 5.41
CA VAL A 23 -5.41 7.61 4.18
C VAL A 23 -4.91 6.18 4.36
N CYS A 24 -5.29 5.30 3.45
CA CYS A 24 -4.79 3.93 3.37
C CYS A 24 -4.69 3.47 1.91
N CYS A 25 -3.85 2.46 1.67
CA CYS A 25 -3.68 1.82 0.37
C CYS A 25 -3.64 0.30 0.55
N PHE A 26 -4.39 -0.42 -0.29
CA PHE A 26 -4.43 -1.88 -0.30
C PHE A 26 -4.20 -2.39 -1.72
N LEU A 27 -3.03 -2.98 -1.95
CA LEU A 27 -2.62 -3.53 -3.24
C LEU A 27 -2.66 -5.05 -3.12
N ASP A 28 -3.57 -5.71 -3.85
CA ASP A 28 -3.73 -7.16 -3.83
C ASP A 28 -3.49 -7.73 -5.23
N SER A 29 -2.59 -8.71 -5.32
CA SER A 29 -2.33 -9.42 -6.57
C SER A 29 -3.50 -10.30 -6.99
N ASN A 30 -4.52 -10.47 -6.14
CA ASN A 30 -5.72 -11.26 -6.37
C ASN A 30 -5.42 -12.70 -6.79
N GLN A 31 -4.36 -13.28 -6.21
CA GLN A 31 -3.86 -14.63 -6.54
C GLN A 31 -3.41 -14.77 -8.00
N TYR A 32 -3.19 -13.66 -8.71
CA TYR A 32 -2.57 -13.67 -10.01
C TYR A 32 -1.13 -14.18 -9.88
N ILE A 33 -0.81 -15.24 -10.61
CA ILE A 33 0.50 -15.85 -10.62
C ILE A 33 1.29 -15.20 -11.75
N ASP A 34 2.24 -14.35 -11.38
CA ASP A 34 3.20 -13.75 -12.31
C ASP A 34 4.63 -14.12 -11.93
N THR A 35 5.49 -14.25 -12.94
CA THR A 35 6.91 -14.58 -12.76
C THR A 35 7.67 -13.48 -12.03
N TYR A 36 7.16 -12.24 -12.08
CA TYR A 36 7.75 -11.09 -11.39
C TYR A 36 7.02 -10.70 -10.10
N SER A 37 6.09 -11.54 -9.61
CA SER A 37 5.40 -11.30 -8.35
C SER A 37 6.34 -11.44 -7.16
N ALA A 38 6.57 -10.33 -6.44
CA ALA A 38 7.32 -10.32 -5.19
C ALA A 38 6.42 -10.41 -3.95
N TYR A 39 5.13 -10.06 -4.07
CA TYR A 39 4.21 -9.95 -2.95
C TYR A 39 2.81 -10.47 -3.31
N ASP A 40 2.14 -11.10 -2.34
CA ASP A 40 0.74 -11.52 -2.47
C ASP A 40 -0.24 -10.35 -2.32
N PHE A 41 0.06 -9.45 -1.38
CA PHE A 41 -0.62 -8.19 -1.15
C PHE A 41 0.28 -7.28 -0.30
N ILE A 42 0.05 -5.98 -0.37
CA ILE A 42 0.69 -4.97 0.49
C ILE A 42 -0.42 -4.05 1.02
N ILE A 43 -0.27 -3.62 2.28
CA ILE A 43 -1.17 -2.68 2.93
C ILE A 43 -0.38 -1.56 3.58
N ALA A 44 -0.81 -0.31 3.37
CA ALA A 44 -0.29 0.88 4.01
C ALA A 44 -1.46 1.62 4.69
N ALA A 45 -1.26 2.10 5.92
CA ALA A 45 -2.28 2.75 6.70
C ALA A 45 -1.70 3.94 7.47
N GLY A 46 -2.31 5.11 7.34
CA GLY A 46 -1.78 6.37 7.83
C GLY A 46 -0.69 6.95 6.94
N VAL A 47 -0.30 8.20 7.22
CA VAL A 47 0.65 8.97 6.42
C VAL A 47 1.63 9.69 7.35
N GLN A 48 2.93 9.55 7.07
CA GLN A 48 3.98 10.35 7.73
C GLN A 48 4.39 11.56 6.89
N LYS A 49 4.40 11.40 5.56
CA LYS A 49 4.73 12.42 4.56
C LYS A 49 3.86 12.19 3.34
N GLU A 50 3.39 13.28 2.73
CA GLU A 50 2.50 13.23 1.57
C GLU A 50 3.03 14.12 0.45
N LEU A 51 2.79 13.72 -0.80
CA LEU A 51 2.99 14.55 -1.97
C LEU A 51 1.67 14.67 -2.74
N GLN A 52 1.07 15.86 -2.71
CA GLN A 52 -0.03 16.23 -3.60
C GLN A 52 0.48 17.24 -4.62
N HIS A 53 0.40 16.91 -5.91
CA HIS A 53 0.94 17.78 -6.97
C HIS A 53 0.03 17.78 -8.20
N SER A 54 -0.09 18.94 -8.84
CA SER A 54 -0.76 19.06 -10.15
C SER A 54 0.12 18.48 -11.27
N SER A 55 -0.44 18.24 -12.45
CA SER A 55 0.26 17.52 -13.54
C SER A 55 1.57 18.16 -14.04
N LYS A 56 1.74 19.48 -13.89
CA LYS A 56 2.97 20.16 -14.32
C LYS A 56 4.14 19.74 -13.42
N ASN A 57 5.22 19.23 -13.99
CA ASN A 57 6.45 18.82 -13.27
C ASN A 57 6.26 17.72 -12.19
N ALA A 58 5.17 16.94 -12.26
CA ALA A 58 4.85 15.93 -11.24
C ALA A 58 5.98 14.90 -11.01
N PHE A 59 6.67 14.46 -12.07
CA PHE A 59 7.80 13.52 -11.94
C PHE A 59 9.00 14.10 -11.21
N GLU A 60 9.30 15.39 -11.40
CA GLU A 60 10.40 16.04 -10.68
C GLU A 60 10.03 16.22 -9.20
N ALA A 61 8.78 16.60 -8.92
CA ALA A 61 8.27 16.68 -7.55
C ALA A 61 8.35 15.31 -6.85
N LEU A 62 7.95 14.23 -7.54
CA LEU A 62 8.05 12.86 -7.03
C LEU A 62 9.51 12.45 -6.77
N LYS A 63 10.43 12.76 -7.68
CA LYS A 63 11.86 12.46 -7.52
C LYS A 63 12.43 13.18 -6.31
N VAL A 64 12.16 14.48 -6.16
CA VAL A 64 12.61 15.27 -4.99
C VAL A 64 12.01 14.73 -3.70
N PHE A 65 10.75 14.30 -3.72
CA PHE A 65 10.10 13.69 -2.55
C PHE A 65 10.78 12.37 -2.15
N TYR A 66 11.05 11.48 -3.11
CA TYR A 66 11.74 10.21 -2.86
C TYR A 66 13.18 10.38 -2.36
N GLU A 67 13.96 11.29 -2.96
CA GLU A 67 15.36 11.48 -2.56
C GLU A 67 15.50 12.02 -1.14
N LYS A 68 14.47 12.70 -0.60
CA LYS A 68 14.43 13.13 0.80
C LYS A 68 14.24 11.96 1.77
N ASP A 69 13.53 10.92 1.35
CA ASP A 69 13.19 9.78 2.19
C ASP A 69 13.00 8.51 1.35
N LYS A 70 14.08 7.72 1.24
CA LYS A 70 14.14 6.50 0.42
C LYS A 70 13.44 5.33 1.09
N GLN A 71 12.19 5.55 1.47
CA GLN A 71 11.33 4.60 2.15
C GLN A 71 10.16 4.22 1.25
N TRP A 72 9.26 3.40 1.78
CA TRP A 72 8.03 3.03 1.09
C TRP A 72 7.17 4.27 0.79
N MET A 73 6.72 4.38 -0.45
CA MET A 73 5.78 5.39 -0.91
C MET A 73 4.60 4.68 -1.56
N PHE A 74 3.39 5.08 -1.21
CA PHE A 74 2.15 4.49 -1.70
C PHE A 74 1.26 5.60 -2.27
N GLY A 75 0.61 5.33 -3.39
CA GLY A 75 -0.23 6.28 -4.13
C GLY A 75 -0.55 5.78 -5.52
#